data_AF-Q04938-F1
#
_entry.id   AF-Q04938-F1
#
_cell.length_a   1.000
_cell.length_b   1.000
_cell.length_c   1.000
_cell.angle_alpha   90.00
_cell.angle_beta   90.00
_cell.angle_gamma   90.00
#
_symmetry.space_group_name_H-M   'P 1'
#
loop_
_entity.id
_entity.type
_entity.pdbx_description
1 polymer ?
#
loop_
_entity_poly.entity_id
_entity_poly.type
_entity_poly.pdbx_seq_one_letter_code
_entity_poly.pdbx_strand_id
1 'polypeptide(L)' 'MNHKQVAERILNAVGRDNIQGARHCATRLRLVLKDTGVID' A
#
# COMPACT_ATOMS: atom_id res chain seq x y z
N MET A 1 15.59 -3.15 8.60
CA MET A 1 14.60 -2.32 7.88
C MET A 1 13.49 -1.97 8.84
N ASN A 2 13.14 -0.68 9.00
CA ASN A 2 12.04 -0.31 9.90
C ASN A 2 10.70 -0.51 9.18
N HIS A 3 10.10 -1.70 9.34
CA HIS A 3 8.86 -2.07 8.65
C HIS A 3 7.71 -1.09 8.93
N LYS A 4 7.66 -0.50 10.14
CA LYS A 4 6.66 0.49 10.49
C LYS A 4 6.76 1.73 9.60
N GLN A 5 7.96 2.31 9.49
CA GLN A 5 8.18 3.48 8.63
C GLN A 5 7.86 3.19 7.16
N VAL A 6 8.20 1.98 6.68
CA VAL A 6 7.89 1.59 5.30
C VAL A 6 6.38 1.46 5.09
N ALA A 7 5.66 0.87 6.04
CA ALA A 7 4.20 0.78 6.00
C ALA A 7 3.54 2.16 6.04
N GLU A 8 4.04 3.08 6.88
CA GLU A 8 3.55 4.47 6.94
C GLU A 8 3.77 5.20 5.60
N ARG A 9 4.92 5.01 4.96
CA ARG A 9 5.20 5.56 3.62
C ARG A 9 4.25 5.00 2.56
N ILE A 10 3.98 3.69 2.59
CA ILE A 10 3.03 3.06 1.67
C ILE A 10 1.61 3.61 1.89
N LEU A 11 1.18 3.74 3.15
CA LEU A 11 -0.13 4.29 3.49
C LEU A 11 -0.30 5.74 3.06
N ASN A 12 0.77 6.55 3.17
CA ASN A 12 0.75 7.94 2.73
C ASN A 12 0.71 8.07 1.20
N ALA A 13 1.44 7.23 0.47
CA ALA A 13 1.48 7.27 -1.01
C ALA A 13 0.19 6.73 -1.65
N VAL A 14 -0.44 5.74 -1.03
CA VAL A 14 -1.63 5.07 -1.59
C VAL A 14 -2.93 5.69 -1.08
N GLY A 15 -2.93 6.24 0.14
CA GLY A 15 -4.11 6.66 0.87
C GLY A 15 -4.79 5.49 1.57
N ARG A 16 -4.96 5.58 2.91
CA ARG A 16 -5.55 4.50 3.73
C ARG A 16 -6.95 4.10 3.25
N ASP A 17 -7.77 5.08 2.90
CA ASP A 17 -9.15 4.87 2.44
C ASP A 17 -9.24 4.32 1.01
N ASN A 18 -8.14 4.36 0.26
CA ASN A 18 -8.07 3.87 -1.10
C ASN A 18 -7.81 2.35 -1.19
N ILE A 19 -7.39 1.71 -0.09
CA ILE A 19 -7.07 0.27 -0.09
C ILE A 19 -8.35 -0.55 0.12
N GLN A 20 -8.72 -1.37 -0.86
CA GLN A 20 -9.80 -2.37 -0.76
C GLN A 20 -9.30 -3.70 -0.17
N GLY A 21 -8.02 -4.02 -0.37
CA GLY A 21 -7.43 -5.23 0.19
C GLY A 21 -5.92 -5.32 -0.09
N ALA A 22 -5.25 -6.20 0.64
CA ALA A 22 -3.82 -6.46 0.49
C ALA A 22 -3.53 -7.97 0.53
N ARG A 23 -2.64 -8.44 -0.35
CA ARG A 23 -2.08 -9.80 -0.32
C ARG A 23 -0.57 -9.72 -0.48
N HIS A 24 0.17 -10.66 0.12
CA HIS A 24 1.61 -10.73 -0.03
C HIS A 24 2.03 -12.10 -0.58
N CYS A 25 3.08 -12.12 -1.39
CA CYS A 25 3.87 -13.31 -1.67
C CYS A 25 5.30 -13.11 -1.15
N ALA A 26 6.21 -14.03 -1.44
CA ALA A 26 7.58 -14.01 -0.89
C ALA A 26 8.35 -12.69 -1.14
N THR A 27 8.08 -11.99 -2.25
CA THR A 27 8.83 -10.79 -2.65
C THR A 27 7.96 -9.60 -3.04
N ARG A 28 6.63 -9.72 -3.05
CA ARG A 28 5.73 -8.63 -3.48
C ARG A 28 4.55 -8.47 -2.54
N LEU A 29 4.27 -7.23 -2.19
CA LEU A 29 3.00 -6.78 -1.63
C LEU A 29 2.08 -6.36 -2.79
N ARG A 30 0.91 -6.96 -2.90
CA ARG A 30 -0.12 -6.67 -3.90
C ARG A 30 -1.27 -5.95 -3.20
N LEU A 31 -1.53 -4.71 -3.58
CA LEU A 31 -2.65 -3.92 -3.08
C LEU A 31 -3.77 -3.92 -4.12
N VAL A 32 -5.01 -4.05 -3.67
CA VAL A 32 -6.22 -3.82 -4.46
C VAL A 32 -6.75 -2.46 -4.05
N LEU A 33 -6.82 -1.52 -4.99
CA LEU A 33 -7.13 -0.11 -4.71
C LEU A 33 -8.49 0.27 -5.31
N LYS A 34 -9.15 1.29 -4.75
CA LYS A 34 -10.40 1.85 -5.31
C LYS A 34 -10.09 2.66 -6.56
N ASP A 35 -9.08 3.51 -6.47
CA ASP A 35 -8.65 4.40 -7.54
C ASP A 35 -7.11 4.35 -7.68
N THR A 36 -6.61 4.09 -8.88
CA THR A 36 -5.17 4.00 -9.16
C THR A 36 -4.55 5.31 -9.64
N GLY A 37 -5.35 6.34 -9.93
CA GLY A 37 -4.89 7.65 -10.40
C GLY A 37 -4.43 8.58 -9.28
N VAL A 38 -4.71 8.23 -8.02
CA VAL A 38 -4.33 9.01 -6.83
C VAL A 38 -3.00 8.56 -6.20
N ILE A 39 -2.25 7.68 -6.86
CA ILE A 39 -0.98 7.14 -6.35
C ILE A 39 0.17 8.07 -6.76
N ASP A 40 1.02 8.43 -5.80
CA ASP A 40 2.31 9.14 -6.03
C ASP A 40 3.43 8.20 -6.53
#